data_AF-A0AAU6K6Q2-F1
#
_entry.id   AF-A0AAU6K6Q2-F1
#
_cell.length_a   1.000
_cell.length_b   1.000
_cell.length_c   1.000
_cell.angle_alpha   90.00
_cell.angle_beta   90.00
_cell.angle_gamma   90.00
#
_symmetry.space_group_name_H-M   'P 1'
#
loop_
_entity.id
_entity.type
_entity.pdbx_description
1 polymer ?
#
loop_
_entity_poly.entity_id
_entity_poly.type
_entity_poly.pdbx_seq_one_letter_code
_entity_poly.pdbx_strand_id
1 'polypeptide(L)'
;MTSSPPPPDPDEKPPEPSGGQRHSARERNELDELRHRVSALESGGPPGAARHHWLRSTGSVLLILLAALLSLPAVVAVWANSIVRDTDRYVATVGPLASDPAVQKAVTNRVTTAVLARIDVDALVKDLERAASEKGAPPRVAKLLGDLDGPITSGLKSLVGDTVQRVVSSKAFDTVWVDANRRAHSALDKALTGNATGAVSAKNGQVTIDVAPIVAQVKDRLVSAGFKPAARIPAVHTDFVVFESKDVGKVKTYLRVLDIIGAWLPVIAVLIAAVGVYLAVNRRRALIGAALGVFAAMLVLGIALALARAIYLDHLPVGASEDAAAVVFDSLVRFLRAGVRAVGALALVTAAGAFLVGPSRIAVLIRTGCRRSIGALRDVTVSAGLPLGAVGRFVHRFKRWIGAAILAVAAVVLFTWSYPTTWVVVWTVVIVLVAFAIREFLDTGPAGTAAASPPSPPAPSAPTPSA
;
A
#
# COMPACT_ATOMS: atom_id res chain seq x y z
N MET A 1 17.81 -88.32 -63.49
CA MET A 1 18.82 -87.66 -62.63
C MET A 1 18.15 -86.52 -61.90
N THR A 2 17.80 -86.73 -60.63
CA THR A 2 17.71 -85.72 -59.54
C THR A 2 17.14 -86.46 -58.32
N SER A 3 18.03 -87.10 -57.54
CA SER A 3 17.66 -87.71 -56.27
C SER A 3 17.42 -86.62 -55.22
N SER A 4 16.29 -86.68 -54.53
CA SER A 4 16.00 -85.89 -53.34
C SER A 4 17.00 -86.20 -52.21
N PRO A 5 17.40 -85.22 -51.39
CA PRO A 5 18.26 -85.45 -50.24
C PRO A 5 17.46 -86.11 -49.09
N PRO A 6 18.12 -86.90 -48.23
CA PRO A 6 17.48 -87.55 -47.09
C PRO A 6 17.14 -86.53 -45.98
N PRO A 7 16.20 -86.84 -45.08
CA PRO A 7 15.87 -85.99 -43.94
C PRO A 7 17.05 -85.91 -42.95
N PRO A 8 17.23 -84.79 -42.22
CA PRO A 8 18.33 -84.63 -41.28
C PRO A 8 18.12 -85.46 -40.01
N ASP A 9 19.24 -85.95 -39.47
CA ASP A 9 19.34 -86.72 -38.23
C ASP A 9 18.97 -85.84 -37.02
N PRO A 10 18.13 -86.32 -36.07
CA PRO A 10 17.69 -85.51 -34.92
C PRO A 10 18.76 -85.31 -33.83
N ASP A 11 19.94 -85.94 -33.92
CA ASP A 11 20.97 -85.94 -32.87
C ASP A 11 22.30 -85.24 -33.24
N GLU A 12 22.34 -84.47 -34.34
CA GLU A 12 23.54 -83.71 -34.70
C GLU A 12 23.61 -82.37 -33.94
N LYS A 13 24.39 -82.33 -32.86
CA LYS A 13 24.71 -81.07 -32.15
C LYS A 13 25.41 -80.11 -33.10
N PRO A 14 24.92 -78.87 -33.29
CA PRO A 14 25.56 -77.91 -34.17
C PRO A 14 26.98 -77.59 -33.67
N PRO A 15 27.94 -77.35 -34.58
CA PRO A 15 29.31 -77.02 -34.20
C PRO A 15 29.32 -75.76 -33.35
N GLU A 16 30.03 -75.80 -32.21
CA GLU A 16 30.16 -74.62 -31.35
C GLU A 16 30.76 -73.45 -32.17
N PRO A 17 30.11 -72.28 -32.20
CA PRO A 17 30.64 -71.14 -32.92
C PRO A 17 31.94 -70.71 -32.27
N SER A 18 33.01 -70.68 -33.08
CA SER A 18 34.33 -70.20 -32.68
C SER A 18 34.23 -68.74 -32.20
N GLY A 19 35.07 -68.37 -31.21
CA GLY A 19 34.92 -67.11 -30.45
C GLY A 19 34.66 -65.86 -31.29
N GLY A 20 35.27 -65.75 -32.48
CA GLY A 20 35.04 -64.63 -33.42
C GLY A 20 33.59 -64.54 -33.96
N GLN A 21 32.90 -65.65 -34.17
CA GLN A 21 31.49 -65.66 -34.58
C GLN A 21 30.56 -65.21 -33.44
N ARG A 22 30.89 -65.53 -32.17
CA ARG A 22 30.14 -65.05 -31.01
C ARG A 22 30.32 -63.53 -30.81
N HIS A 23 31.53 -63.02 -31.04
CA HIS A 23 31.79 -61.58 -30.99
C HIS A 23 31.01 -60.80 -32.06
N SER A 24 31.04 -61.25 -33.32
CA SER A 24 30.27 -60.60 -34.40
C SER A 24 28.75 -60.68 -34.22
N ALA A 25 28.23 -61.77 -33.62
CA ALA A 25 26.80 -61.85 -33.27
C ALA A 25 26.42 -60.86 -32.16
N ARG A 26 27.29 -60.71 -31.15
CA ARG A 26 27.09 -59.74 -30.06
C ARG A 26 27.12 -58.29 -30.56
N GLU A 27 28.08 -57.94 -31.40
CA GLU A 27 28.19 -56.59 -31.97
C GLU A 27 26.97 -56.21 -32.82
N ARG A 28 26.42 -57.17 -33.60
CA ARG A 28 25.19 -56.95 -34.36
C ARG A 28 23.98 -56.70 -33.46
N ASN A 29 23.84 -57.48 -32.38
CA ASN A 29 22.77 -57.26 -31.40
C ASN A 29 22.90 -55.90 -30.69
N GLU A 30 24.12 -55.49 -30.33
CA GLU A 30 24.36 -54.19 -29.71
C GLU A 30 24.05 -53.04 -30.69
N LEU A 31 24.38 -53.18 -31.98
CA LEU A 31 24.03 -52.20 -33.01
C LEU A 31 22.53 -52.13 -33.26
N ASP A 32 21.81 -53.24 -33.26
CA ASP A 32 20.35 -53.26 -33.41
C ASP A 32 19.66 -52.65 -32.20
N GLU A 33 20.15 -52.91 -30.98
CA GLU A 33 19.67 -52.25 -29.77
C GLU A 33 19.95 -50.74 -29.78
N LEU A 34 21.13 -50.32 -30.23
CA LEU A 34 21.48 -48.92 -30.40
C LEU A 34 20.60 -48.25 -31.45
N ARG A 35 20.34 -48.91 -32.58
CA ARG A 35 19.41 -48.41 -33.62
C ARG A 35 17.98 -48.34 -33.12
N HIS A 36 17.54 -49.30 -32.30
CA HIS A 36 16.24 -49.25 -31.64
C HIS A 36 16.15 -48.11 -30.62
N ARG A 37 17.22 -47.84 -29.86
CA ARG A 37 17.27 -46.70 -28.93
C ARG A 37 17.31 -45.36 -29.65
N VAL A 38 18.07 -45.25 -30.73
CA VAL A 38 18.14 -44.04 -31.55
C VAL A 38 16.79 -43.79 -32.22
N SER A 39 16.17 -44.79 -32.84
CA SER A 39 14.83 -44.66 -33.43
C SER A 39 13.75 -44.38 -32.39
N ALA A 40 13.86 -44.89 -31.16
CA ALA A 40 12.97 -44.52 -30.04
C ALA A 40 13.17 -43.07 -29.57
N LEU A 41 14.41 -42.56 -29.58
CA LEU A 41 14.72 -41.17 -29.25
C LEU A 41 14.32 -40.19 -30.36
N GLU A 42 14.45 -40.61 -31.63
CA GLU A 42 14.05 -39.81 -32.81
C GLU A 42 12.53 -39.81 -33.03
N SER A 43 11.85 -40.93 -32.78
CA SER A 43 10.38 -41.00 -32.77
C SER A 43 9.76 -40.31 -31.54
N GLY A 44 10.53 -40.16 -30.47
CA GLY A 44 10.25 -39.30 -29.32
C GLY A 44 10.51 -37.81 -29.58
N GLY A 45 10.04 -37.27 -30.72
CA GLY A 45 10.02 -35.83 -30.97
C GLY A 45 9.47 -35.05 -29.76
N PRO A 46 9.94 -33.81 -29.51
CA PRO A 46 9.75 -33.12 -28.24
C PRO A 46 8.27 -33.16 -27.82
N PRO A 47 7.96 -33.64 -26.60
CA PRO A 47 6.58 -33.95 -26.24
C PRO A 47 5.71 -32.70 -26.35
N GLY A 48 4.55 -32.83 -27.01
CA GLY A 48 3.52 -31.80 -27.12
C GLY A 48 3.03 -31.23 -25.76
N ALA A 49 3.51 -31.78 -24.64
CA ALA A 49 3.36 -31.27 -23.29
C ALA A 49 3.98 -29.86 -23.06
N ALA A 50 4.97 -29.45 -23.85
CA ALA A 50 5.62 -28.14 -23.69
C ALA A 50 4.69 -26.95 -23.98
N ARG A 51 3.80 -27.06 -24.98
CA ARG A 51 2.87 -25.96 -25.34
C ARG A 51 1.81 -25.74 -24.25
N HIS A 52 1.26 -26.81 -23.67
CA HIS A 52 0.21 -26.71 -22.66
C HIS A 52 0.73 -26.15 -21.32
N HIS A 53 2.00 -26.43 -21.00
CA HIS A 53 2.66 -25.91 -19.80
C HIS A 53 2.94 -24.40 -19.89
N TRP A 54 3.32 -23.89 -21.08
CA TRP A 54 3.54 -22.45 -21.31
C TRP A 54 2.23 -21.65 -21.24
N LEU A 55 1.15 -22.12 -21.87
CA LEU A 55 -0.17 -21.47 -21.83
C LEU A 55 -0.70 -21.32 -20.38
N ARG A 56 -0.56 -22.36 -19.56
CA ARG A 56 -0.96 -22.33 -18.13
C ARG A 56 -0.07 -21.40 -17.29
N SER A 57 1.23 -21.35 -17.58
CA SER A 57 2.16 -20.44 -16.91
C SER A 57 1.89 -18.98 -17.27
N THR A 58 1.70 -18.66 -18.55
CA THR A 58 1.42 -17.30 -19.02
C THR A 58 0.06 -16.82 -18.52
N GLY A 59 -0.98 -17.67 -18.57
CA GLY A 59 -2.30 -17.34 -18.03
C GLY A 59 -2.28 -17.05 -16.53
N SER A 60 -1.53 -17.84 -15.75
CA SER A 60 -1.33 -17.59 -14.31
C SER A 60 -0.64 -16.25 -14.04
N VAL A 61 0.43 -15.93 -14.78
CA VAL A 61 1.13 -14.64 -14.64
C VAL A 61 0.22 -13.47 -14.99
N LEU A 62 -0.54 -13.56 -16.08
CA LEU A 62 -1.51 -12.53 -16.48
C LEU A 62 -2.60 -12.32 -15.43
N LEU A 63 -3.15 -13.40 -14.87
CA LEU A 63 -4.15 -13.30 -13.78
C LEU A 63 -3.57 -12.65 -12.53
N ILE A 64 -2.32 -12.96 -12.19
CA ILE A 64 -1.63 -12.35 -11.05
C ILE A 64 -1.38 -10.86 -11.27
N LEU A 65 -0.89 -10.48 -12.45
CA LEU A 65 -0.70 -9.08 -12.81
C LEU A 65 -2.04 -8.33 -12.83
N LEU A 66 -3.09 -8.97 -13.33
CA LEU A 66 -4.43 -8.43 -13.32
C LEU A 66 -4.93 -8.22 -11.88
N ALA A 67 -4.77 -9.20 -10.99
CA ALA A 67 -5.14 -9.06 -9.58
C ALA A 67 -4.37 -7.93 -8.88
N ALA A 68 -3.07 -7.81 -9.15
CA ALA A 68 -2.26 -6.70 -8.64
C ALA A 68 -2.77 -5.36 -9.18
N LEU A 69 -3.10 -5.27 -10.47
CA LEU A 69 -3.65 -4.08 -11.09
C LEU A 69 -5.02 -3.71 -10.52
N LEU A 70 -5.91 -4.68 -10.30
CA LEU A 70 -7.22 -4.46 -9.67
C LEU A 70 -7.10 -4.02 -8.20
N SER A 71 -6.02 -4.39 -7.51
CA SER A 71 -5.84 -4.01 -6.11
C SER A 71 -5.71 -2.49 -5.91
N LEU A 72 -5.16 -1.76 -6.89
CA LEU A 72 -5.06 -0.29 -6.87
C LEU A 72 -6.45 0.38 -6.77
N PRO A 73 -7.35 0.23 -7.76
CA PRO A 73 -8.68 0.81 -7.69
C PRO A 73 -9.54 0.17 -6.60
N ALA A 74 -9.29 -1.08 -6.19
CA ALA A 74 -10.05 -1.71 -5.09
C ALA A 74 -9.89 -0.96 -3.77
N VAL A 75 -8.66 -0.61 -3.38
CA VAL A 75 -8.42 0.12 -2.13
C VAL A 75 -9.02 1.53 -2.19
N VAL A 76 -8.89 2.21 -3.33
CA VAL A 76 -9.49 3.53 -3.54
C VAL A 76 -11.01 3.45 -3.53
N ALA A 77 -11.62 2.44 -4.15
CA ALA A 77 -13.06 2.25 -4.19
C ALA A 77 -13.64 1.95 -2.79
N VAL A 78 -12.98 1.11 -2.00
CA VAL A 78 -13.37 0.85 -0.61
C VAL A 78 -13.31 2.13 0.22
N TRP A 79 -12.21 2.90 0.10
CA TRP A 79 -12.08 4.18 0.79
C TRP A 79 -13.18 5.16 0.36
N ALA A 80 -13.38 5.36 -0.94
CA ALA A 80 -14.37 6.29 -1.46
C ALA A 80 -15.79 5.88 -1.04
N ASN A 81 -16.15 4.60 -1.16
CA ASN A 81 -17.43 4.08 -0.69
C ASN A 81 -17.62 4.34 0.82
N SER A 82 -16.56 4.16 1.61
CA SER A 82 -16.58 4.40 3.06
C SER A 82 -16.64 5.89 3.43
N ILE A 83 -16.14 6.80 2.60
CA ILE A 83 -16.24 8.24 2.88
C ILE A 83 -17.57 8.81 2.40
N VAL A 84 -18.10 8.31 1.29
CA VAL A 84 -19.30 8.88 0.66
C VAL A 84 -20.60 8.34 1.27
N ARG A 85 -20.61 7.10 1.77
CA ARG A 85 -21.85 6.45 2.22
C ARG A 85 -21.93 6.28 3.73
N ASP A 86 -20.81 6.39 4.43
CA ASP A 86 -20.76 6.28 5.88
C ASP A 86 -20.51 7.67 6.48
N THR A 87 -21.60 8.25 6.99
CA THR A 87 -21.59 9.59 7.62
C THR A 87 -20.67 9.62 8.85
N ASP A 88 -20.61 8.55 9.63
CA ASP A 88 -19.76 8.50 10.82
C ASP A 88 -18.28 8.50 10.43
N ARG A 89 -17.92 7.75 9.40
CA ARG A 89 -16.54 7.71 8.90
C ARG A 89 -16.13 9.02 8.25
N TYR A 90 -17.03 9.67 7.51
CA TYR A 90 -16.81 11.03 7.01
C TYR A 90 -16.56 12.01 8.15
N VAL A 91 -17.45 12.06 9.14
CA VAL A 91 -17.35 12.95 10.31
C VAL A 91 -16.10 12.67 11.15
N ALA A 92 -15.69 11.40 11.31
CA ALA A 92 -14.44 11.03 11.97
C ALA A 92 -13.18 11.47 11.18
N THR A 93 -13.34 11.77 9.89
CA THR A 93 -12.26 12.27 9.03
C THR A 93 -12.16 13.79 9.11
N VAL A 94 -13.29 14.50 9.01
CA VAL A 94 -13.31 15.98 8.96
C VAL A 94 -13.49 16.64 10.33
N GLY A 95 -14.00 15.94 11.32
CA GLY A 95 -14.26 16.47 12.67
C GLY A 95 -13.02 17.07 13.33
N PRO A 96 -11.87 16.36 13.36
CA PRO A 96 -10.64 16.88 13.95
C PRO A 96 -10.09 18.16 13.30
N LEU A 97 -10.51 18.50 12.07
CA LEU A 97 -10.09 19.73 11.39
C LEU A 97 -10.53 21.00 12.12
N ALA A 98 -11.61 20.94 12.91
CA ALA A 98 -12.10 22.09 13.66
C ALA A 98 -11.09 22.59 14.70
N SER A 99 -10.30 21.67 15.26
CA SER A 99 -9.32 21.93 16.31
C SER A 99 -7.90 22.18 15.75
N ASP A 100 -7.72 22.11 14.42
CA ASP A 100 -6.41 22.30 13.80
C ASP A 100 -6.05 23.79 13.68
N PRO A 101 -4.89 24.24 14.20
CA PRO A 101 -4.51 25.65 14.20
C PRO A 101 -4.41 26.28 12.80
N ALA A 102 -3.98 25.52 11.79
CA ALA A 102 -3.85 26.02 10.43
C ALA A 102 -5.24 26.24 9.81
N VAL A 103 -6.15 25.28 10.01
CA VAL A 103 -7.55 25.41 9.56
C VAL A 103 -8.24 26.56 10.28
N GLN A 104 -8.10 26.66 11.61
CA GLN A 104 -8.67 27.76 12.40
C GLN A 104 -8.18 29.12 11.91
N LYS A 105 -6.87 29.27 11.68
CA LYS A 105 -6.29 30.52 11.16
C LYS A 105 -6.81 30.86 9.76
N ALA A 106 -6.93 29.87 8.87
CA ALA A 106 -7.46 30.08 7.53
C ALA A 106 -8.94 30.52 7.56
N VAL A 107 -9.76 29.87 8.39
CA VAL A 107 -11.17 30.25 8.61
C VAL A 107 -11.27 31.66 9.19
N THR A 108 -10.49 31.96 10.23
CA THR A 108 -10.44 33.30 10.85
C THR A 108 -10.08 34.38 9.84
N ASN A 109 -9.04 34.17 9.04
CA ASN A 109 -8.63 35.12 8.01
C ASN A 109 -9.74 35.32 6.97
N ARG A 110 -10.36 34.23 6.51
CA ARG A 110 -11.39 34.31 5.48
C ARG A 110 -12.65 35.03 5.97
N VAL A 111 -13.10 34.71 7.19
CA VAL A 111 -14.25 35.37 7.82
C VAL A 111 -13.94 36.83 8.11
N THR A 112 -12.75 37.15 8.62
CA THR A 112 -12.31 38.53 8.87
C THR A 112 -12.32 39.35 7.58
N THR A 113 -11.73 38.84 6.49
CA THR A 113 -11.76 39.51 5.20
C THR A 113 -13.19 39.69 4.67
N ALA A 114 -14.06 38.67 4.82
CA ALA A 114 -15.44 38.77 4.38
C ALA A 114 -16.26 39.79 5.18
N VAL A 115 -16.02 39.91 6.49
CA VAL A 115 -16.65 40.91 7.36
C VAL A 115 -16.16 42.31 7.02
N LEU A 116 -14.85 42.51 6.90
CA LEU A 116 -14.27 43.81 6.55
C LEU A 116 -14.70 44.27 5.16
N ALA A 117 -14.85 43.36 4.19
CA ALA A 117 -15.35 43.70 2.85
C ALA A 117 -16.80 44.22 2.84
N ARG A 118 -17.55 44.08 3.94
CA ARG A 118 -18.88 44.67 4.11
C ARG A 118 -18.87 45.98 4.88
N ILE A 119 -17.74 46.36 5.48
CA ILE A 119 -17.57 47.59 6.23
C ILE A 119 -16.83 48.58 5.34
N ASP A 120 -17.52 49.66 4.95
CA ASP A 120 -16.91 50.75 4.22
C ASP A 120 -16.19 51.70 5.22
N VAL A 121 -14.95 51.35 5.54
CA VAL A 121 -14.12 52.13 6.47
C VAL A 121 -13.83 53.51 5.89
N ASP A 122 -13.63 53.60 4.58
CA ASP A 122 -13.41 54.86 3.86
C ASP A 122 -14.60 55.82 4.03
N ALA A 123 -15.83 55.30 3.90
CA ALA A 123 -17.04 56.10 4.12
C ALA A 123 -17.14 56.58 5.57
N LEU A 124 -16.87 55.70 6.55
CA LEU A 124 -16.89 56.07 7.97
C LEU A 124 -15.86 57.14 8.32
N VAL A 125 -14.64 57.05 7.79
CA VAL A 125 -13.58 58.05 8.01
C VAL A 125 -13.94 59.38 7.35
N LYS A 126 -14.48 59.36 6.12
CA LYS A 126 -14.97 60.57 5.43
C LYS A 126 -16.13 61.25 6.17
N ASP A 127 -17.05 60.46 6.73
CA ASP A 127 -18.16 60.99 7.52
C ASP A 127 -17.67 61.63 8.83
N LEU A 128 -16.65 61.04 9.46
CA LEU A 128 -15.96 61.62 10.62
C LEU A 128 -15.22 62.92 10.26
N GLU A 129 -14.53 62.96 9.12
CA GLU A 129 -13.84 64.16 8.63
C GLU A 129 -14.84 65.30 8.35
N ARG A 130 -15.98 64.98 7.74
CA ARG A 130 -17.07 65.94 7.48
C ARG A 130 -17.65 66.49 8.78
N ALA A 131 -17.97 65.62 9.74
CA ALA A 131 -18.49 66.02 11.04
C ALA A 131 -17.50 66.86 11.86
N ALA A 132 -16.20 66.58 11.76
CA ALA A 132 -15.15 67.37 12.40
C ALA A 132 -15.05 68.78 11.78
N SER A 133 -15.14 68.87 10.45
CA SER A 133 -15.10 70.13 9.71
C SER A 133 -16.31 71.03 10.01
N GLU A 134 -17.51 70.43 10.09
CA GLU A 134 -18.75 71.13 10.45
C GLU A 134 -18.72 71.71 11.87
N LYS A 135 -17.99 71.07 12.80
CA LYS A 135 -17.80 71.57 14.17
C LYS A 135 -16.65 72.58 14.31
N GLY A 136 -16.06 73.03 13.21
CA GLY A 136 -15.01 74.05 13.20
C GLY A 136 -13.63 73.52 13.60
N ALA A 137 -13.37 72.22 13.45
CA ALA A 137 -12.03 71.68 13.67
C ALA A 137 -11.02 72.30 12.68
N PRO A 138 -9.79 72.63 13.12
CA PRO A 138 -8.75 73.15 12.23
C PRO A 138 -8.46 72.17 11.08
N PRO A 139 -8.17 72.63 9.85
CA PRO A 139 -7.93 71.77 8.69
C PRO A 139 -6.81 70.72 8.88
N ARG A 140 -5.86 71.00 9.78
CA ARG A 140 -4.78 70.07 10.15
C ARG A 140 -5.31 68.84 10.89
N VAL A 141 -6.37 68.99 11.69
CA VAL A 141 -6.98 67.89 12.46
C VAL A 141 -7.83 67.01 11.56
N ALA A 142 -8.57 67.59 10.60
CA ALA A 142 -9.31 66.84 9.58
C ALA A 142 -8.37 65.99 8.71
N LYS A 143 -7.23 66.56 8.28
CA LYS A 143 -6.24 65.83 7.49
C LYS A 143 -5.58 64.67 8.27
N LEU A 144 -5.26 64.89 9.55
CA LEU A 144 -4.75 63.82 10.41
C LEU A 144 -5.74 62.66 10.56
N LEU A 145 -7.05 62.94 10.60
CA LEU A 145 -8.11 61.91 10.62
C LEU A 145 -8.15 61.08 9.33
N GLY A 146 -7.86 61.68 8.18
CA GLY A 146 -7.69 60.95 6.91
C GLY A 146 -6.44 60.05 6.92
N ASP A 147 -5.35 60.50 7.53
CA ASP A 147 -4.11 59.72 7.66
C ASP A 147 -4.24 58.53 8.66
N LEU A 148 -5.31 58.51 9.46
CA LEU A 148 -5.63 57.45 10.41
C LEU A 148 -6.31 56.23 9.76
N ASP A 149 -6.65 56.28 8.46
CA ASP A 149 -7.35 55.19 7.77
C ASP A 149 -6.60 53.84 7.86
N GLY A 150 -5.28 53.85 7.62
CA GLY A 150 -4.44 52.65 7.76
C GLY A 150 -4.44 52.07 9.17
N PRO A 151 -4.11 52.85 10.22
CA PRO A 151 -4.20 52.43 11.61
C PRO A 151 -5.60 51.96 12.05
N ILE A 152 -6.67 52.66 11.66
CA ILE A 152 -8.06 52.28 11.98
C ILE A 152 -8.40 50.95 11.31
N THR A 153 -8.09 50.79 10.03
CA THR A 153 -8.32 49.56 9.28
C THR A 153 -7.54 48.39 9.88
N SER A 154 -6.28 48.59 10.27
CA SER A 154 -5.45 47.58 10.93
C SER A 154 -6.01 47.21 12.32
N GLY A 155 -6.38 48.21 13.12
CA GLY A 155 -6.98 48.00 14.44
C GLY A 155 -8.31 47.25 14.37
N LEU A 156 -9.18 47.63 13.42
CA LEU A 156 -10.44 46.92 13.17
C LEU A 156 -10.19 45.50 12.69
N LYS A 157 -9.24 45.30 11.78
CA LYS A 157 -8.85 43.96 11.32
C LYS A 157 -8.34 43.08 12.45
N SER A 158 -7.50 43.62 13.36
CA SER A 158 -7.04 42.88 14.54
C SER A 158 -8.19 42.55 15.47
N LEU A 159 -9.03 43.53 15.81
CA LEU A 159 -10.16 43.34 16.72
C LEU A 159 -11.14 42.27 16.21
N VAL A 160 -11.50 42.36 14.93
CA VAL A 160 -12.37 41.38 14.27
C VAL A 160 -11.67 40.03 14.21
N GLY A 161 -10.40 39.99 13.79
CA GLY A 161 -9.60 38.77 13.72
C GLY A 161 -9.50 38.05 15.07
N ASP A 162 -9.18 38.76 16.15
CA ASP A 162 -9.06 38.21 17.50
C ASP A 162 -10.41 37.71 18.03
N THR A 163 -11.49 38.44 17.73
CA THR A 163 -12.84 38.03 18.12
C THR A 163 -13.26 36.76 17.38
N VAL A 164 -13.05 36.69 16.07
CA VAL A 164 -13.33 35.50 15.27
C VAL A 164 -12.46 34.33 15.72
N GLN A 165 -11.16 34.56 15.95
CA GLN A 165 -10.25 33.53 16.43
C GLN A 165 -10.72 32.94 17.76
N ARG A 166 -11.15 33.75 18.72
CA ARG A 166 -11.72 33.26 20.00
C ARG A 166 -12.95 32.37 19.81
N VAL A 167 -13.82 32.72 18.85
CA VAL A 167 -15.00 31.89 18.53
C VAL A 167 -14.57 30.58 17.86
N VAL A 168 -13.71 30.66 16.84
CA VAL A 168 -13.26 29.50 16.04
C VAL A 168 -12.42 28.52 16.86
N SER A 169 -11.62 28.99 17.81
CA SER A 169 -10.83 28.16 18.74
C SER A 169 -11.62 27.61 19.94
N SER A 170 -12.92 27.94 20.05
CA SER A 170 -13.74 27.48 21.16
C SER A 170 -14.20 26.03 20.98
N LYS A 171 -14.38 25.30 22.10
CA LYS A 171 -14.98 23.94 22.07
C LYS A 171 -16.40 23.91 21.48
N ALA A 172 -17.11 25.04 21.57
CA ALA A 172 -18.44 25.17 20.97
C ALA A 172 -18.35 25.09 19.43
N PHE A 173 -17.30 25.67 18.84
CA PHE A 173 -17.05 25.58 17.41
C PHE A 173 -16.82 24.14 16.95
N ASP A 174 -16.06 23.33 17.70
CA ASP A 174 -15.86 21.90 17.38
C ASP A 174 -17.20 21.14 17.28
N THR A 175 -18.11 21.39 18.23
CA THR A 175 -19.44 20.76 18.24
C THR A 175 -20.30 21.22 17.07
N VAL A 176 -20.30 22.53 16.80
CA VAL A 176 -21.02 23.12 15.65
C VAL A 176 -20.48 22.56 14.33
N TRP A 177 -19.16 22.45 14.21
CA TRP A 177 -18.48 21.92 13.02
C TRP A 177 -18.88 20.47 12.76
N VAL A 178 -18.78 19.61 13.78
CA VAL A 178 -19.11 18.18 13.67
C VAL A 178 -20.59 18.01 13.29
N ASP A 179 -21.49 18.72 13.96
CA ASP A 179 -22.93 18.62 13.70
C ASP A 179 -23.31 19.15 12.31
N ALA A 180 -22.70 20.27 11.88
CA ALA A 180 -22.91 20.83 10.56
C ALA A 180 -22.47 19.86 9.46
N ASN A 181 -21.26 19.28 9.59
CA ASN A 181 -20.74 18.29 8.64
C ASN A 181 -21.61 17.02 8.60
N ARG A 182 -22.00 16.49 9.77
CA ARG A 182 -22.87 15.32 9.88
C ARG A 182 -24.20 15.52 9.16
N ARG A 183 -24.82 16.69 9.34
CA ARG A 183 -26.11 17.00 8.72
C ARG A 183 -25.99 17.24 7.23
N ALA A 184 -24.98 17.98 6.80
CA ALA A 184 -24.71 18.18 5.38
C ALA A 184 -24.51 16.83 4.67
N HIS A 185 -23.70 15.95 5.25
CA HIS A 185 -23.46 14.61 4.71
C HIS A 185 -24.72 13.74 4.74
N SER A 186 -25.50 13.75 5.82
CA SER A 186 -26.76 12.99 5.89
C SER A 186 -27.82 13.49 4.92
N ALA A 187 -27.92 14.81 4.69
CA ALA A 187 -28.82 15.38 3.70
C ALA A 187 -28.41 14.95 2.28
N LEU A 188 -27.11 14.96 1.99
CA LEU A 188 -26.56 14.45 0.73
C LEU A 188 -26.87 12.96 0.55
N ASP A 189 -26.64 12.13 1.56
CA ASP A 189 -26.93 10.68 1.50
C ASP A 189 -28.42 10.40 1.23
N LYS A 190 -29.32 11.11 1.91
CA LYS A 190 -30.78 11.01 1.68
C LYS A 190 -31.18 11.44 0.26
N ALA A 191 -30.57 12.51 -0.24
CA ALA A 191 -30.78 12.99 -1.61
C ALA A 191 -30.33 11.96 -2.67
N LEU A 192 -29.25 11.23 -2.38
CA LEU A 192 -28.64 10.26 -3.29
C LEU A 192 -29.33 8.89 -3.25
N THR A 193 -29.74 8.43 -2.07
CA THR A 193 -30.40 7.13 -1.87
C THR A 193 -31.89 7.16 -2.21
N GLY A 194 -32.52 8.34 -2.25
CA GLY A 194 -33.95 8.49 -2.52
C GLY A 194 -34.85 8.11 -1.34
N ASN A 195 -34.28 7.79 -0.17
CA ASN A 195 -34.98 7.40 1.06
C ASN A 195 -35.51 8.62 1.84
N ALA A 196 -36.09 9.60 1.15
CA ALA A 196 -36.61 10.79 1.79
C ALA A 196 -38.05 10.58 2.28
N THR A 197 -38.21 10.11 3.52
CA THR A 197 -39.45 10.33 4.26
C THR A 197 -39.43 11.76 4.83
N GLY A 198 -40.12 12.69 4.16
CA GLY A 198 -40.66 13.90 4.79
C GLY A 198 -40.02 15.26 4.50
N ALA A 199 -38.88 15.36 3.80
CA ALA A 199 -38.24 16.66 3.52
C ALA A 199 -37.57 16.78 2.14
N VAL A 200 -38.00 15.99 1.15
CA VAL A 200 -37.56 16.14 -0.25
C VAL A 200 -38.80 16.19 -1.12
N SER A 201 -39.27 17.40 -1.42
CA SER A 201 -40.27 17.58 -2.45
C SER A 201 -39.54 17.55 -3.79
N ALA A 202 -39.51 16.37 -4.42
CA ALA A 202 -39.10 16.23 -5.81
C ALA A 202 -40.14 16.91 -6.72
N LYS A 203 -40.09 18.24 -6.83
CA LYS A 203 -40.76 18.96 -7.91
C LYS A 203 -39.77 19.10 -9.05
N ASN A 204 -40.08 18.51 -10.20
CA ASN A 204 -39.37 18.70 -11.47
C ASN A 204 -37.89 18.24 -11.52
N GLY A 205 -37.55 17.10 -10.88
CA GLY A 205 -36.22 16.50 -11.02
C GLY A 205 -35.07 17.26 -10.35
N GLN A 206 -35.39 18.19 -9.44
CA GLN A 206 -34.43 18.92 -8.62
C GLN A 206 -34.43 18.35 -7.20
N VAL A 207 -33.23 18.11 -6.64
CA VAL A 207 -33.06 17.79 -5.22
C VAL A 207 -32.65 19.08 -4.53
N THR A 208 -33.62 19.78 -3.95
CA THR A 208 -33.38 20.94 -3.09
C THR A 208 -33.18 20.46 -1.66
N ILE A 209 -32.10 20.92 -1.02
CA ILE A 209 -31.86 20.69 0.40
C ILE A 209 -32.25 21.99 1.11
N ASP A 210 -33.24 21.91 1.99
CA ASP A 210 -33.58 23.03 2.86
C ASP A 210 -32.44 23.22 3.88
N VAL A 211 -31.65 24.27 3.67
CA VAL A 211 -30.54 24.67 4.54
C VAL A 211 -31.01 25.56 5.68
N ALA A 212 -32.26 26.03 5.69
CA ALA A 212 -32.80 26.90 6.72
C ALA A 212 -32.70 26.31 8.15
N PRO A 213 -32.93 24.99 8.38
CA PRO A 213 -32.76 24.39 9.71
C PRO A 213 -31.30 24.41 10.20
N ILE A 214 -30.34 24.33 9.27
CA ILE A 214 -28.91 24.35 9.59
C ILE A 214 -28.47 25.77 9.94
N VAL A 215 -28.89 26.77 9.15
CA VAL A 215 -28.59 28.19 9.40
C VAL A 215 -29.22 28.66 10.70
N ALA A 216 -30.47 28.28 10.99
CA ALA A 216 -31.15 28.64 12.22
C ALA A 216 -30.42 28.11 13.47
N GLN A 217 -29.99 26.85 13.46
CA GLN A 217 -29.27 26.29 14.61
C GLN A 217 -27.85 26.82 14.78
N VAL A 218 -27.14 27.13 13.69
CA VAL A 218 -25.83 27.79 13.78
C VAL A 218 -25.99 29.19 14.38
N LYS A 219 -27.03 29.93 13.98
CA LYS A 219 -27.38 31.22 14.56
C LYS A 219 -27.65 31.10 16.07
N ASP A 220 -28.50 30.16 16.49
CA ASP A 220 -28.87 29.98 17.89
C ASP A 220 -27.66 29.61 18.76
N ARG A 221 -26.75 28.78 18.24
CA ARG A 221 -25.51 28.41 18.95
C ARG A 221 -24.50 29.55 19.01
N LEU A 222 -24.36 30.36 17.96
CA LEU A 222 -23.52 31.57 17.96
C LEU A 222 -24.03 32.59 18.99
N VAL A 223 -25.35 32.77 19.07
CA VAL A 223 -25.98 33.64 20.06
C VAL A 223 -25.76 33.09 21.47
N SER A 224 -25.96 31.78 21.68
CA SER A 224 -25.76 31.10 22.97
C SER A 224 -24.30 31.12 23.43
N ALA A 225 -23.35 31.13 22.50
CA ALA A 225 -21.90 31.25 22.76
C ALA A 225 -21.43 32.71 22.96
N GLY A 226 -22.35 33.68 22.97
CA GLY A 226 -22.06 35.09 23.27
C GLY A 226 -21.86 36.00 22.05
N PHE A 227 -21.94 35.47 20.83
CA PHE A 227 -21.88 36.28 19.60
C PHE A 227 -23.26 36.86 19.27
N LYS A 228 -23.67 37.87 20.05
CA LYS A 228 -24.95 38.60 19.90
C LYS A 228 -25.24 39.15 18.49
N PRO A 229 -24.25 39.56 17.67
CA PRO A 229 -24.52 40.00 16.29
C PRO A 229 -25.16 38.93 15.40
N ALA A 230 -24.97 37.63 15.68
CA ALA A 230 -25.62 36.57 14.90
C ALA A 230 -27.16 36.63 14.95
N ALA A 231 -27.75 37.18 16.01
CA ALA A 231 -29.20 37.32 16.11
C ALA A 231 -29.81 38.21 15.00
N ARG A 232 -29.01 39.07 14.37
CA ARG A 232 -29.43 39.96 13.28
C ARG A 232 -29.33 39.32 11.90
N ILE A 233 -28.80 38.11 11.78
CA ILE A 233 -28.75 37.38 10.51
C ILE A 233 -30.20 36.98 10.15
N PRO A 234 -30.75 37.47 9.02
CA PRO A 234 -32.11 37.13 8.59
C PRO A 234 -32.25 35.61 8.42
N ALA A 235 -33.45 35.08 8.66
CA ALA A 235 -33.73 33.68 8.33
C ALA A 235 -33.67 33.52 6.81
N VAL A 236 -32.63 32.83 6.33
CA VAL A 236 -32.41 32.59 4.91
C VAL A 236 -33.22 31.35 4.52
N HIS A 237 -34.45 31.57 4.05
CA HIS A 237 -35.28 30.55 3.42
C HIS A 237 -34.91 30.45 1.94
N THR A 238 -33.68 30.03 1.67
CA THR A 238 -33.24 29.85 0.28
C THR A 238 -33.10 28.36 0.04
N ASP A 239 -33.93 27.84 -0.87
CA ASP A 239 -33.75 26.54 -1.48
C ASP A 239 -32.39 26.54 -2.19
N PHE A 240 -31.35 26.07 -1.51
CA PHE A 240 -30.04 25.99 -2.11
C PHE A 240 -30.06 24.80 -3.06
N VAL A 241 -30.10 25.08 -4.36
CA VAL A 241 -29.94 24.06 -5.41
C VAL A 241 -28.48 23.64 -5.40
N VAL A 242 -28.14 22.65 -4.56
CA VAL A 242 -26.77 22.15 -4.39
C VAL A 242 -26.29 21.42 -5.66
N PHE A 243 -27.19 21.00 -6.56
CA PHE A 243 -26.84 20.32 -7.83
C PHE A 243 -27.74 20.75 -9.01
N GLU A 244 -27.12 21.12 -10.15
CA GLU A 244 -27.84 21.19 -11.43
C GLU A 244 -28.29 19.77 -11.86
N SER A 245 -29.56 19.61 -12.26
CA SER A 245 -30.20 18.30 -12.51
C SER A 245 -29.53 17.44 -13.59
N LYS A 246 -28.75 18.06 -14.49
CA LYS A 246 -28.05 17.41 -15.63
C LYS A 246 -26.99 16.41 -15.16
N ASP A 247 -26.37 16.66 -14.02
CA ASP A 247 -25.27 15.83 -13.49
C ASP A 247 -25.69 14.91 -12.34
N VAL A 248 -26.89 15.11 -11.77
CA VAL A 248 -27.44 14.22 -10.73
C VAL A 248 -27.57 12.77 -11.23
N GLY A 249 -27.95 12.58 -12.50
CA GLY A 249 -28.02 11.25 -13.13
C GLY A 249 -26.64 10.59 -13.25
N LYS A 250 -25.60 11.36 -13.60
CA LYS A 250 -24.21 10.85 -13.69
C LYS A 250 -23.67 10.52 -12.31
N VAL A 251 -23.85 11.38 -11.33
CA VAL A 251 -23.42 11.16 -9.94
C VAL A 251 -24.10 9.93 -9.36
N LYS A 252 -25.42 9.77 -9.51
CA LYS A 252 -26.14 8.54 -9.08
C LYS A 252 -25.60 7.28 -9.77
N THR A 253 -25.23 7.38 -11.06
CA THR A 253 -24.63 6.26 -11.81
C THR A 253 -23.25 5.91 -11.26
N TYR A 254 -22.36 6.89 -11.08
CA TYR A 254 -21.03 6.66 -10.50
C TYR A 254 -21.11 6.09 -9.09
N LEU A 255 -22.05 6.56 -8.26
CA LEU A 255 -22.24 6.05 -6.92
C LEU A 255 -22.80 4.64 -6.88
N ARG A 256 -23.70 4.29 -7.81
CA ARG A 256 -24.17 2.90 -7.95
C ARG A 256 -23.05 1.97 -8.42
N VAL A 257 -22.23 2.43 -9.37
CA VAL A 257 -21.03 1.71 -9.79
C VAL A 257 -20.06 1.58 -8.62
N LEU A 258 -19.87 2.63 -7.82
CA LEU A 258 -19.00 2.63 -6.64
C LEU A 258 -19.53 1.74 -5.51
N ASP A 259 -20.84 1.60 -5.35
CA ASP A 259 -21.45 0.66 -4.40
C ASP A 259 -21.11 -0.79 -4.77
N ILE A 260 -21.37 -1.14 -6.02
CA ILE A 260 -21.10 -2.49 -6.55
C ILE A 260 -19.59 -2.78 -6.52
N ILE A 261 -18.77 -1.87 -7.04
CA ILE A 261 -17.33 -2.06 -7.12
C ILE A 261 -16.68 -1.95 -5.73
N GLY A 262 -17.11 -1.02 -4.87
CA GLY A 262 -16.51 -0.78 -3.56
C GLY A 262 -16.59 -2.00 -2.64
N ALA A 263 -17.69 -2.76 -2.68
CA ALA A 263 -17.83 -3.99 -1.89
C ALA A 263 -17.22 -5.21 -2.59
N TRP A 264 -17.42 -5.35 -3.91
CA TRP A 264 -17.09 -6.59 -4.62
C TRP A 264 -15.69 -6.61 -5.23
N LEU A 265 -15.12 -5.46 -5.60
CA LEU A 265 -13.83 -5.39 -6.29
C LEU A 265 -12.67 -5.99 -5.46
N PRO A 266 -12.56 -5.79 -4.14
CA PRO A 266 -11.57 -6.49 -3.32
C PRO A 266 -11.75 -8.00 -3.35
N VAL A 267 -13.00 -8.49 -3.30
CA VAL A 267 -13.31 -9.92 -3.35
C VAL A 267 -12.93 -10.50 -4.71
N ILE A 268 -13.29 -9.81 -5.80
CA ILE A 268 -12.94 -10.20 -7.17
C ILE A 268 -11.42 -10.25 -7.34
N ALA A 269 -10.69 -9.24 -6.86
CA ALA A 269 -9.23 -9.21 -6.93
C ALA A 269 -8.59 -10.41 -6.20
N VAL A 270 -9.10 -10.75 -5.01
CA VAL A 270 -8.64 -11.93 -4.25
C VAL A 270 -8.98 -13.23 -4.97
N LEU A 271 -10.18 -13.36 -5.54
CA LEU A 271 -10.58 -14.54 -6.30
C LEU A 271 -9.71 -14.73 -7.56
N ILE A 272 -9.45 -13.65 -8.31
CA ILE A 272 -8.56 -13.67 -9.48
C ILE A 272 -7.14 -14.08 -9.05
N ALA A 273 -6.63 -13.54 -7.94
CA ALA A 273 -5.34 -13.94 -7.39
C ALA A 273 -5.31 -15.43 -7.01
N ALA A 274 -6.35 -15.92 -6.33
CA ALA A 274 -6.46 -17.32 -5.92
C ALA A 274 -6.52 -18.28 -7.12
N VAL A 275 -7.31 -17.94 -8.14
CA VAL A 275 -7.38 -18.69 -9.41
C VAL A 275 -6.03 -18.66 -10.12
N GLY A 276 -5.40 -17.49 -10.23
CA GLY A 276 -4.06 -17.34 -10.80
C GLY A 276 -3.02 -18.23 -10.10
N VAL A 277 -3.06 -18.29 -8.77
CA VAL A 277 -2.19 -19.17 -7.95
C VAL A 277 -2.54 -20.65 -8.15
N TYR A 278 -3.82 -21.00 -8.25
CA TYR A 278 -4.27 -22.39 -8.41
C TYR A 278 -3.86 -22.99 -9.76
N LEU A 279 -3.98 -22.23 -10.85
CA LEU A 279 -3.56 -22.65 -12.19
C LEU A 279 -2.04 -22.75 -12.35
N ALA A 280 -1.28 -22.09 -11.48
CA ALA A 280 0.17 -22.05 -11.56
C ALA A 280 0.79 -23.43 -11.34
N VAL A 281 1.74 -23.77 -12.21
CA VAL A 281 2.58 -24.97 -12.08
C VAL A 281 3.31 -24.98 -10.73
N ASN A 282 3.79 -23.81 -10.30
CA ASN A 282 4.46 -23.62 -9.01
C ASN A 282 3.64 -22.69 -8.12
N ARG A 283 2.58 -23.22 -7.49
CA ARG A 283 1.66 -22.47 -6.61
C ARG A 283 2.36 -21.56 -5.60
N ARG A 284 3.50 -22.00 -5.04
CA ARG A 284 4.32 -21.17 -4.12
C ARG A 284 4.94 -19.94 -4.80
N ARG A 285 5.57 -20.11 -5.97
CA ARG A 285 6.18 -18.97 -6.69
C ARG A 285 5.11 -18.01 -7.18
N ALA A 286 3.96 -18.55 -7.58
CA ALA A 286 2.79 -17.76 -7.93
C ALA A 286 2.24 -16.97 -6.74
N LEU A 287 2.14 -17.57 -5.54
CA LEU A 287 1.72 -16.87 -4.33
C LEU A 287 2.69 -15.75 -3.94
N ILE A 288 4.01 -16.01 -4.01
CA ILE A 288 5.04 -14.98 -3.78
C ILE A 288 4.91 -13.86 -4.82
N GLY A 289 4.75 -14.20 -6.11
CA GLY A 289 4.59 -13.23 -7.19
C GLY A 289 3.33 -12.38 -7.03
N ALA A 290 2.20 -12.99 -6.62
CA ALA A 290 0.95 -12.27 -6.36
C ALA A 290 1.06 -11.33 -5.16
N ALA A 291 1.63 -11.81 -4.07
CA ALA A 291 1.87 -11.02 -2.88
C ALA A 291 2.83 -9.85 -3.14
N LEU A 292 3.91 -10.07 -3.89
CA LEU A 292 4.82 -9.00 -4.31
C LEU A 292 4.18 -8.04 -5.31
N GLY A 293 3.33 -8.54 -6.21
CA GLY A 293 2.58 -7.71 -7.16
C GLY A 293 1.61 -6.76 -6.45
N VAL A 294 0.85 -7.26 -5.48
CA VAL A 294 -0.03 -6.43 -4.63
C VAL A 294 0.79 -5.44 -3.79
N PHE A 295 1.92 -5.88 -3.22
CA PHE A 295 2.81 -4.96 -2.50
C PHE A 295 3.33 -3.82 -3.39
N ALA A 296 3.79 -4.13 -4.61
CA ALA A 296 4.22 -3.14 -5.59
C ALA A 296 3.08 -2.20 -6.00
N ALA A 297 1.87 -2.72 -6.18
CA ALA A 297 0.68 -1.91 -6.47
C ALA A 297 0.36 -0.93 -5.32
N MET A 298 0.46 -1.37 -4.06
CA MET A 298 0.28 -0.51 -2.89
C MET A 298 1.39 0.55 -2.78
N LEU A 299 2.63 0.21 -3.15
CA LEU A 299 3.75 1.15 -3.19
C LEU A 299 3.50 2.23 -4.25
N VAL A 300 3.09 1.84 -5.47
CA VAL A 300 2.72 2.78 -6.53
C VAL A 300 1.56 3.68 -6.10
N LEU A 301 0.53 3.13 -5.47
CA LEU A 301 -0.60 3.92 -4.96
C LEU A 301 -0.14 4.90 -3.87
N GLY A 302 0.76 4.49 -2.97
CA GLY A 302 1.36 5.36 -1.97
C GLY A 302 2.16 6.54 -2.58
N ILE A 303 2.95 6.27 -3.61
CA ILE A 303 3.68 7.31 -4.38
C ILE A 303 2.68 8.23 -5.08
N ALA A 304 1.65 7.69 -5.72
CA ALA A 304 0.63 8.48 -6.39
C ALA A 304 -0.08 9.45 -5.43
N LEU A 305 -0.36 9.03 -4.19
CA LEU A 305 -0.92 9.91 -3.16
C LEU A 305 0.04 11.01 -2.72
N ALA A 306 1.35 10.74 -2.66
CA ALA A 306 2.35 11.74 -2.36
C ALA A 306 2.48 12.78 -3.48
N LEU A 307 2.47 12.33 -4.74
CA LEU A 307 2.45 13.21 -5.92
C LEU A 307 1.16 14.02 -6.00
N ALA A 308 0.00 13.41 -5.74
CA ALA A 308 -1.28 14.09 -5.70
C ALA A 308 -1.29 15.21 -4.66
N ARG A 309 -0.67 15.00 -3.49
CA ARG A 309 -0.48 16.05 -2.48
C ARG A 309 0.36 17.21 -3.02
N ALA A 310 1.48 16.92 -3.68
CA ALA A 310 2.36 17.94 -4.24
C ALA A 310 1.63 18.78 -5.31
N ILE A 311 0.97 18.11 -6.26
CA ILE A 311 0.18 18.76 -7.33
C ILE A 311 -0.97 19.59 -6.74
N TYR A 312 -1.66 19.06 -5.72
CA TYR A 312 -2.75 19.78 -5.06
C TYR A 312 -2.29 21.08 -4.41
N LEU A 313 -1.12 21.08 -3.74
CA LEU A 313 -0.56 22.26 -3.09
C LEU A 313 -0.01 23.28 -4.10
N ASP A 314 0.54 22.82 -5.24
CA ASP A 314 1.02 23.70 -6.31
C ASP A 314 -0.12 24.44 -7.04
N HIS A 315 -1.34 23.91 -7.02
CA HIS A 315 -2.50 24.49 -7.71
C HIS A 315 -3.47 25.24 -6.79
N LEU A 316 -3.00 25.73 -5.64
CA LEU A 316 -3.85 26.47 -4.72
C LEU A 316 -4.25 27.85 -5.29
N PRO A 317 -5.52 28.28 -5.14
CA PRO A 317 -5.94 29.61 -5.52
C PRO A 317 -5.18 30.71 -4.76
N VAL A 318 -4.98 31.86 -5.40
CA VAL A 318 -4.32 33.02 -4.77
C VAL A 318 -5.08 33.41 -3.49
N GLY A 319 -4.37 33.43 -2.36
CA GLY A 319 -4.92 33.75 -1.04
C GLY A 319 -5.42 32.55 -0.22
N ALA A 320 -5.31 31.32 -0.74
CA ALA A 320 -5.51 30.11 0.06
C ALA A 320 -4.30 29.84 0.97
N SER A 321 -4.55 29.30 2.17
CA SER A 321 -3.48 28.87 3.08
C SER A 321 -2.98 27.48 2.69
N GLU A 322 -1.69 27.38 2.36
CA GLU A 322 -1.03 26.11 2.03
C GLU A 322 -1.10 25.11 3.20
N ASP A 323 -0.79 25.57 4.42
CA ASP A 323 -0.84 24.74 5.63
C ASP A 323 -2.24 24.15 5.87
N ALA A 324 -3.29 24.97 5.76
CA ALA A 324 -4.66 24.52 5.96
C ALA A 324 -5.07 23.51 4.87
N ALA A 325 -4.71 23.78 3.62
CA ALA A 325 -4.97 22.87 2.51
C ALA A 325 -4.26 21.51 2.71
N ALA A 326 -2.99 21.55 3.13
CA ALA A 326 -2.22 20.35 3.43
C ALA A 326 -2.89 19.51 4.53
N VAL A 327 -3.33 20.13 5.63
CA VAL A 327 -4.03 19.44 6.72
C VAL A 327 -5.33 18.80 6.24
N VAL A 328 -6.11 19.50 5.41
CA VAL A 328 -7.36 18.99 4.85
C VAL A 328 -7.09 17.77 3.96
N PHE A 329 -6.14 17.87 3.03
CA PHE A 329 -5.75 16.74 2.19
C PHE A 329 -5.29 15.56 3.05
N ASP A 330 -4.37 15.82 3.99
CA ASP A 330 -3.77 14.80 4.83
C ASP A 330 -4.82 14.07 5.68
N SER A 331 -5.84 14.79 6.16
CA SER A 331 -6.96 14.23 6.89
C SER A 331 -7.84 13.34 6.01
N LEU A 332 -8.21 13.80 4.81
CA LEU A 332 -9.06 13.04 3.88
C LEU A 332 -8.41 11.72 3.44
N VAL A 333 -7.10 11.74 3.14
CA VAL A 333 -6.38 10.54 2.72
C VAL A 333 -5.80 9.74 3.88
N ARG A 334 -6.02 10.13 5.14
CA ARG A 334 -5.46 9.44 6.32
C ARG A 334 -5.85 7.96 6.34
N PHE A 335 -7.14 7.68 6.21
CA PHE A 335 -7.65 6.31 6.21
C PHE A 335 -7.25 5.54 4.95
N LEU A 336 -7.15 6.22 3.80
CA LEU A 336 -6.66 5.62 2.56
C LEU A 336 -5.20 5.17 2.72
N ARG A 337 -4.32 6.04 3.23
CA ARG A 337 -2.92 5.72 3.52
C ARG A 337 -2.80 4.58 4.53
N ALA A 338 -3.64 4.55 5.56
CA ALA A 338 -3.68 3.44 6.50
C ALA A 338 -4.05 2.11 5.82
N GLY A 339 -5.06 2.11 4.93
CA GLY A 339 -5.43 0.94 4.14
C GLY A 339 -4.32 0.47 3.20
N VAL A 340 -3.67 1.39 2.48
CA VAL A 340 -2.53 1.09 1.60
C VAL A 340 -1.38 0.44 2.38
N ARG A 341 -1.03 0.99 3.56
CA ARG A 341 0.02 0.42 4.42
C ARG A 341 -0.37 -0.96 4.96
N ALA A 342 -1.61 -1.13 5.41
CA ALA A 342 -2.08 -2.40 5.96
C ALA A 342 -2.09 -3.51 4.91
N VAL A 343 -2.65 -3.25 3.73
CA VAL A 343 -2.68 -4.21 2.62
C VAL A 343 -1.27 -4.50 2.11
N GLY A 344 -0.43 -3.48 1.97
CA GLY A 344 0.98 -3.65 1.62
C GLY A 344 1.74 -4.52 2.62
N ALA A 345 1.60 -4.25 3.92
CA ALA A 345 2.22 -5.04 4.97
C ALA A 345 1.72 -6.50 4.95
N LEU A 346 0.42 -6.72 4.81
CA LEU A 346 -0.17 -8.06 4.70
C LEU A 346 0.37 -8.82 3.48
N ALA A 347 0.48 -8.14 2.33
CA ALA A 347 1.02 -8.72 1.12
C ALA A 347 2.50 -9.08 1.30
N LEU A 348 3.30 -8.21 1.91
CA LEU A 348 4.71 -8.48 2.20
C LEU A 348 4.89 -9.67 3.17
N VAL A 349 4.09 -9.72 4.24
CA VAL A 349 4.09 -10.84 5.19
C VAL A 349 3.69 -12.14 4.50
N THR A 350 2.70 -12.10 3.61
CA THR A 350 2.29 -13.27 2.82
C THR A 350 3.41 -13.75 1.88
N ALA A 351 4.09 -12.83 1.19
CA ALA A 351 5.23 -13.15 0.34
C ALA A 351 6.37 -13.79 1.16
N ALA A 352 6.67 -13.21 2.33
CA ALA A 352 7.70 -13.71 3.25
C ALA A 352 7.35 -15.10 3.79
N GLY A 353 6.11 -15.31 4.27
CA GLY A 353 5.64 -16.61 4.75
C GLY A 353 5.72 -17.68 3.67
N ALA A 354 5.22 -17.36 2.46
CA ALA A 354 5.32 -18.25 1.31
C ALA A 354 6.78 -18.55 0.93
N PHE A 355 7.68 -17.57 1.04
CA PHE A 355 9.11 -17.76 0.82
C PHE A 355 9.78 -18.63 1.90
N LEU A 356 9.40 -18.51 3.18
CA LEU A 356 10.04 -19.27 4.26
C LEU A 356 9.63 -20.76 4.29
N VAL A 357 8.43 -21.08 3.80
CA VAL A 357 7.86 -22.45 3.87
C VAL A 357 8.39 -23.41 2.79
N GLY A 358 9.09 -22.95 1.73
CA GLY A 358 9.44 -23.83 0.61
C GLY A 358 10.94 -24.00 0.25
N PRO A 359 11.26 -25.02 -0.59
CA PRO A 359 12.62 -25.51 -0.82
C PRO A 359 13.36 -24.76 -1.95
N SER A 360 13.64 -23.46 -1.81
CA SER A 360 14.27 -22.67 -2.89
C SER A 360 15.78 -22.93 -3.07
N ARG A 361 16.20 -23.26 -4.30
CA ARG A 361 17.59 -23.48 -4.73
C ARG A 361 18.53 -22.27 -4.58
N ILE A 362 18.02 -21.05 -4.51
CA ILE A 362 18.82 -19.84 -4.17
C ILE A 362 19.33 -19.91 -2.73
N ALA A 363 18.60 -20.58 -1.82
CA ALA A 363 19.06 -20.89 -0.47
C ALA A 363 20.10 -22.04 -0.43
N VAL A 364 20.27 -22.78 -1.54
CA VAL A 364 21.29 -23.82 -1.70
C VAL A 364 22.57 -23.24 -2.31
N LEU A 365 22.44 -22.34 -3.30
CA LEU A 365 23.57 -21.70 -3.98
C LEU A 365 24.29 -20.67 -3.09
N ILE A 366 23.53 -19.88 -2.32
CA ILE A 366 24.09 -19.00 -1.29
C ILE A 366 24.74 -19.85 -0.17
N ARG A 367 24.20 -21.05 0.12
CA ARG A 367 24.79 -22.03 1.06
C ARG A 367 26.16 -22.56 0.63
N THR A 368 26.42 -22.71 -0.67
CA THR A 368 27.72 -23.19 -1.18
C THR A 368 28.74 -22.06 -1.32
N GLY A 369 28.31 -20.87 -1.74
CA GLY A 369 29.18 -19.70 -1.86
C GLY A 369 29.68 -19.18 -0.49
N CYS A 370 28.77 -19.05 0.48
CA CYS A 370 29.11 -18.55 1.81
C CYS A 370 29.89 -19.58 2.66
N ARG A 371 29.76 -20.89 2.39
CA ARG A 371 30.55 -21.95 3.04
C ARG A 371 32.05 -21.85 2.74
N ARG A 372 32.44 -21.42 1.55
CA ARG A 372 33.86 -21.31 1.15
C ARG A 372 34.54 -20.07 1.75
N SER A 373 33.83 -18.95 1.83
CA SER A 373 34.38 -17.70 2.37
C SER A 373 34.33 -17.63 3.91
N ILE A 374 33.28 -18.16 4.54
CA ILE A 374 33.18 -18.22 6.02
C ILE A 374 34.08 -19.32 6.60
N GLY A 375 34.42 -20.37 5.84
CA GLY A 375 35.44 -21.34 6.25
C GLY A 375 36.81 -20.68 6.48
N ALA A 376 37.24 -19.82 5.55
CA ALA A 376 38.51 -19.10 5.64
C ALA A 376 38.56 -18.09 6.80
N LEU A 377 37.44 -17.43 7.13
CA LEU A 377 37.37 -16.48 8.25
C LEU A 377 37.18 -17.17 9.62
N ARG A 378 36.64 -18.41 9.62
CA ARG A 378 36.43 -19.24 10.81
C ARG A 378 37.73 -19.87 11.31
N ASP A 379 38.65 -20.26 10.43
CA ASP A 379 39.99 -20.75 10.82
C ASP A 379 40.81 -19.66 11.54
N VAL A 380 40.57 -18.39 11.19
CA VAL A 380 41.23 -17.23 11.80
C VAL A 380 40.64 -16.85 13.17
N THR A 381 39.37 -17.19 13.43
CA THR A 381 38.69 -16.84 14.70
C THR A 381 38.71 -17.97 15.73
N VAL A 382 38.74 -19.23 15.29
CA VAL A 382 38.97 -20.39 16.17
C VAL A 382 40.42 -20.42 16.66
N SER A 383 41.39 -19.98 15.85
CA SER A 383 42.78 -19.76 16.30
C SER A 383 42.92 -18.62 17.32
N ALA A 384 41.91 -17.76 17.47
CA ALA A 384 41.85 -16.66 18.44
C ALA A 384 41.06 -16.97 19.74
N GLY A 385 40.54 -18.20 19.91
CA GLY A 385 40.12 -18.71 21.23
C GLY A 385 38.75 -18.31 21.80
N LEU A 386 37.81 -17.78 21.00
CA LEU A 386 36.46 -17.39 21.47
C LEU A 386 35.37 -18.44 21.11
N PRO A 387 34.86 -19.24 22.06
CA PRO A 387 33.87 -20.29 21.76
C PRO A 387 32.44 -19.73 21.65
N LEU A 388 31.93 -19.55 20.42
CA LEU A 388 30.55 -19.10 20.11
C LEU A 388 29.47 -20.21 20.20
N GLY A 389 29.75 -21.33 20.90
CA GLY A 389 29.04 -22.61 20.72
C GLY A 389 27.58 -22.70 21.21
N ALA A 390 27.15 -21.87 22.16
CA ALA A 390 25.79 -21.93 22.72
C ALA A 390 24.80 -21.06 21.93
N VAL A 391 25.19 -19.82 21.60
CA VAL A 391 24.36 -18.87 20.86
C VAL A 391 24.07 -19.37 19.45
N GLY A 392 25.04 -19.98 18.78
CA GLY A 392 24.82 -20.41 17.41
C GLY A 392 23.94 -21.64 17.22
N ARG A 393 23.87 -22.55 18.20
CA ARG A 393 22.92 -23.68 18.19
C ARG A 393 21.48 -23.21 18.39
N PHE A 394 21.27 -22.19 19.21
CA PHE A 394 19.96 -21.58 19.42
C PHE A 394 19.48 -20.88 18.14
N VAL A 395 20.34 -20.07 17.52
CA VAL A 395 20.04 -19.39 16.26
C VAL A 395 19.81 -20.38 15.13
N HIS A 396 20.56 -21.48 15.07
CA HIS A 396 20.32 -22.58 14.10
C HIS A 396 18.93 -23.19 14.26
N ARG A 397 18.56 -23.54 15.50
CA ARG A 397 17.27 -24.18 15.80
C ARG A 397 16.09 -23.27 15.49
N PHE A 398 16.19 -21.99 15.84
CA PHE A 398 15.11 -21.01 15.64
C PHE A 398 15.29 -20.15 14.39
N LYS A 399 16.19 -20.53 13.47
CA LYS A 399 16.55 -19.72 12.29
C LYS A 399 15.32 -19.26 11.55
N ARG A 400 14.34 -20.13 11.30
CA ARG A 400 13.09 -19.78 10.59
C ARG A 400 12.24 -18.75 11.35
N TRP A 401 12.14 -18.89 12.67
CA TRP A 401 11.38 -17.99 13.54
C TRP A 401 12.05 -16.62 13.69
N ILE A 402 13.38 -16.56 13.75
CA ILE A 402 14.13 -15.29 13.81
C ILE A 402 13.97 -14.50 12.50
N GLY A 403 13.98 -15.17 11.34
CA GLY A 403 13.71 -14.52 10.05
C GLY A 403 12.29 -13.97 9.93
N ALA A 404 11.31 -14.74 10.41
CA ALA A 404 9.92 -14.28 10.49
C ALA A 404 9.78 -13.11 11.48
N ALA A 405 10.48 -13.14 12.61
CA ALA A 405 10.48 -12.07 13.60
C ALA A 405 11.10 -10.78 13.06
N ILE A 406 12.22 -10.84 12.33
CA ILE A 406 12.85 -9.64 11.72
C ILE A 406 11.88 -8.97 10.72
N LEU A 407 11.21 -9.76 9.88
CA LEU A 407 10.26 -9.23 8.91
C LEU A 407 8.95 -8.76 9.57
N ALA A 408 8.47 -9.47 10.60
CA ALA A 408 7.33 -9.04 11.40
C ALA A 408 7.62 -7.73 12.13
N VAL A 409 8.83 -7.56 12.69
CA VAL A 409 9.27 -6.31 13.32
C VAL A 409 9.33 -5.19 12.28
N ALA A 410 9.89 -5.42 11.09
CA ALA A 410 9.92 -4.42 10.02
C ALA A 410 8.50 -4.04 9.54
N ALA A 411 7.61 -5.01 9.41
CA ALA A 411 6.22 -4.79 9.05
C ALA A 411 5.47 -4.01 10.15
N VAL A 412 5.67 -4.36 11.43
CA VAL A 412 5.11 -3.64 12.58
C VAL A 412 5.63 -2.21 12.63
N VAL A 413 6.95 -1.99 12.46
CA VAL A 413 7.55 -0.65 12.42
C VAL A 413 6.92 0.20 11.31
N LEU A 414 6.79 -0.33 10.09
CA LEU A 414 6.14 0.39 8.99
C LEU A 414 4.63 0.60 9.20
N PHE A 415 3.97 -0.33 9.90
CA PHE A 415 2.55 -0.27 10.21
C PHE A 415 2.23 0.76 11.30
N THR A 416 3.05 0.82 12.37
CA THR A 416 2.82 1.72 13.51
C THR A 416 3.29 3.14 13.26
N TRP A 417 4.19 3.36 12.28
CA TRP A 417 4.74 4.69 12.05
C TRP A 417 3.81 5.54 11.19
N SER A 418 3.22 6.57 11.80
CA SER A 418 2.22 7.44 11.15
C SER A 418 2.83 8.36 10.06
N TYR A 419 4.13 8.65 10.14
CA TYR A 419 4.90 9.50 9.22
C TYR A 419 6.24 8.86 8.80
N PRO A 420 6.24 7.85 7.92
CA PRO A 420 7.47 7.35 7.34
C PRO A 420 7.98 8.36 6.31
N THR A 421 9.04 9.11 6.66
CA THR A 421 9.84 9.83 5.67
C THR A 421 10.57 8.81 4.79
N THR A 422 10.92 9.18 3.55
CA THR A 422 11.63 8.30 2.60
C THR A 422 12.86 7.64 3.22
N TRP A 423 13.57 8.36 4.10
CA TRP A 423 14.73 7.86 4.84
C TRP A 423 14.41 6.76 5.84
N VAL A 424 13.25 6.78 6.48
CA VAL A 424 12.83 5.72 7.43
C VAL A 424 12.62 4.40 6.70
N VAL A 425 12.04 4.42 5.50
CA VAL A 425 11.84 3.21 4.69
C VAL A 425 13.19 2.65 4.25
N VAL A 426 14.10 3.51 3.77
CA VAL A 426 15.47 3.12 3.39
C VAL A 426 16.21 2.51 4.59
N TRP A 427 16.20 3.15 5.76
CA TRP A 427 16.86 2.63 6.95
C TRP A 427 16.20 1.36 7.49
N THR A 428 14.88 1.21 7.38
CA THR A 428 14.19 -0.05 7.75
C THR A 428 14.65 -1.21 6.85
N VAL A 429 14.80 -0.97 5.55
CA VAL A 429 15.36 -1.97 4.61
C VAL A 429 16.80 -2.29 4.96
N VAL A 430 17.64 -1.29 5.23
CA VAL A 430 19.04 -1.49 5.65
C VAL A 430 19.10 -2.30 6.95
N ILE A 431 18.30 -1.98 7.96
CA ILE A 431 18.23 -2.69 9.25
C ILE A 431 17.79 -4.14 9.06
N VAL A 432 16.80 -4.39 8.20
CA VAL A 432 16.39 -5.76 7.85
C VAL A 432 17.54 -6.52 7.21
N LEU A 433 18.24 -5.93 6.23
CA LEU A 433 19.39 -6.56 5.57
C LEU A 433 20.51 -6.87 6.56
N VAL A 434 20.83 -5.93 7.47
CA VAL A 434 21.82 -6.12 8.53
C VAL A 434 21.38 -7.21 9.52
N ALA A 435 20.12 -7.23 9.95
CA ALA A 435 19.60 -8.24 10.86
C ALA A 435 19.61 -9.65 10.24
N PHE A 436 19.35 -9.76 8.93
CA PHE A 436 19.51 -11.01 8.19
C PHE A 436 20.98 -11.42 8.07
N ALA A 437 21.90 -10.47 7.88
CA ALA A 437 23.34 -10.74 7.86
C ALA A 437 23.84 -11.25 9.22
N ILE A 438 23.43 -10.61 10.33
CA ILE A 438 23.77 -11.02 11.70
C ILE A 438 23.19 -12.41 12.02
N ARG A 439 21.93 -12.66 11.65
CA ARG A 439 21.30 -13.98 11.81
C ARG A 439 22.09 -15.08 11.12
N GLU A 440 22.60 -14.81 9.92
CA GLU A 440 23.39 -15.80 9.16
C GLU A 440 24.78 -16.01 9.78
N PHE A 441 25.40 -14.93 10.28
CA PHE A 441 26.69 -14.98 10.97
C PHE A 441 26.64 -15.82 12.26
N LEU A 442 25.55 -15.73 13.01
CA LEU A 442 25.39 -16.45 14.28
C LEU A 442 25.00 -17.93 14.11
N ASP A 443 24.67 -18.41 12.92
CA ASP A 443 24.21 -19.80 12.71
C ASP A 443 25.37 -20.82 12.79
N THR A 444 25.49 -21.55 13.91
CA THR A 444 26.43 -22.70 14.02
C THR A 444 25.68 -24.01 13.79
N GLY A 445 25.94 -24.65 12.64
CA GLY A 445 25.49 -26.02 12.38
C GLY A 445 26.05 -27.03 13.40
N PRO A 446 25.46 -28.24 13.51
CA PRO A 446 25.91 -29.24 14.47
C PRO A 446 27.40 -29.56 14.27
N ALA A 447 28.12 -29.59 15.39
CA ALA A 447 29.57 -29.67 15.45
C ALA A 447 30.16 -30.86 14.65
N GLY A 448 31.27 -30.58 13.97
CA GLY A 448 32.36 -31.53 13.78
C GLY A 448 32.18 -32.64 12.74
N THR A 449 32.49 -32.34 11.48
CA THR A 449 33.42 -33.24 10.78
C THR A 449 34.82 -32.74 11.14
N ALA A 450 35.32 -33.22 12.29
CA ALA A 450 36.75 -33.20 12.54
C ALA A 450 37.43 -33.82 11.31
N ALA A 451 38.48 -33.15 10.86
CA ALA A 451 39.30 -33.56 9.73
C ALA A 451 39.53 -35.07 9.75
N ALA A 452 39.26 -35.73 8.63
CA ALA A 452 39.79 -37.05 8.37
C ALA A 452 41.31 -36.97 8.58
N SER A 453 41.81 -37.62 9.62
CA SER A 453 43.25 -37.82 9.81
C SER A 453 43.78 -38.53 8.55
N PRO A 454 44.92 -38.09 7.99
CA PRO A 454 45.47 -38.74 6.81
C PRO A 454 45.86 -40.19 7.16
N PRO A 455 45.74 -41.15 6.22
CA PRO A 455 46.11 -42.54 6.48
C PRO A 455 47.61 -42.64 6.79
N SER A 456 47.95 -43.36 7.86
CA SER A 456 49.33 -43.64 8.25
C SER A 456 50.06 -44.43 7.14
N PRO A 457 51.36 -44.18 6.90
CA PRO A 457 52.13 -44.90 5.89
C PRO A 457 52.34 -46.38 6.30
N PRO A 458 52.47 -47.31 5.33
CA PRO A 458 52.64 -48.73 5.62
C PRO A 458 53.99 -49.01 6.30
N ALA A 459 53.97 -49.88 7.31
CA ALA A 459 55.13 -50.30 8.08
C ALA A 459 56.13 -51.14 7.24
N PRO A 460 57.45 -51.01 7.47
CA PRO A 460 58.45 -51.81 6.76
C PRO A 460 58.43 -53.28 7.23
N SER A 461 58.51 -54.18 6.25
CA SER A 461 58.61 -55.63 6.41
C SER A 461 59.88 -56.04 7.19
N ALA A 462 59.70 -56.80 8.27
CA ALA A 462 60.80 -57.42 9.03
C ALA A 462 61.27 -58.73 8.35
N PRO A 463 62.56 -59.10 8.47
CA PRO A 463 63.10 -60.30 7.84
C PRO A 463 62.78 -61.56 8.65
N THR A 464 62.55 -62.66 7.92
CA THR A 464 62.40 -64.03 8.42
C THR A 464 63.66 -64.54 9.12
N PRO A 465 63.56 -65.20 10.29
CA PRO A 465 64.64 -66.04 10.78
C PRO A 465 64.51 -67.47 10.22
N SER A 466 65.63 -67.97 9.72
CA SER A 466 65.85 -69.36 9.32
C SER A 466 66.14 -70.24 10.54
N ALA A 467 65.58 -71.46 10.50
CA ALA A 467 65.88 -72.68 11.26
C ALA A 467 65.75 -72.65 12.80
#